data_AF-A0A0Q4B671-F1
#
_entry.id   AF-A0A0Q4B671-F1
#
_cell.length_a   1.000
_cell.length_b   1.000
_cell.length_c   1.000
_cell.angle_alpha   90.00
_cell.angle_beta   90.00
_cell.angle_gamma   90.00
#
_symmetry.space_group_name_H-M   'P 1'
#
loop_
_entity.id
_entity.type
_entity.pdbx_description
1 polymer ?
#
loop_
_entity_poly.entity_id
_entity_poly.type
_entity_poly.pdbx_seq_one_letter_code
_entity_poly.pdbx_strand_id
1 'polypeptide(L)'
;MITWNPDLIAFQLGPIAVRWYALCWVLGLIAAYFVVYWLYRRQRIPQEKFDPLFFYCFFGILIGARLGHCLLYEPAYFLAHPLEMLLPIRQTAEGWRYIGYAGLASHGGTLGLMIAL
;
A
#
# COMPACT_ATOMS: atom_id res chain seq x y z
N MET A 1 -20.88 -26.50 13.08
CA MET A 1 -19.60 -26.07 12.48
C MET A 1 -19.80 -24.63 11.99
N ILE A 2 -19.02 -23.66 12.48
CA ILE A 2 -19.14 -22.27 12.02
C ILE A 2 -18.31 -22.14 10.74
N THR A 3 -18.96 -21.81 9.63
CA THR A 3 -18.28 -21.54 8.35
C THR A 3 -17.74 -20.11 8.37
N TRP A 4 -16.43 -19.96 8.48
CA TRP A 4 -15.74 -18.66 8.48
C TRP A 4 -15.39 -18.24 7.05
N ASN A 5 -16.34 -17.57 6.37
CA ASN A 5 -16.14 -17.05 5.02
C ASN A 5 -16.69 -15.62 4.90
N PRO A 6 -16.07 -14.62 5.56
CA PRO A 6 -16.48 -13.24 5.43
C PRO A 6 -16.14 -12.69 4.04
N ASP A 7 -17.02 -11.85 3.50
CA ASP A 7 -16.79 -11.20 2.22
C ASP A 7 -15.52 -10.33 2.24
N LEU A 8 -14.71 -10.46 1.20
CA LEU A 8 -13.46 -9.70 1.04
C LEU A 8 -13.71 -8.21 0.73
N ILE A 9 -14.88 -7.89 0.20
CA ILE A 9 -15.29 -6.57 -0.25
C ILE A 9 -16.09 -5.91 0.87
N ALA A 10 -15.65 -4.73 1.31
CA ALA A 10 -16.35 -3.95 2.30
C ALA A 10 -17.56 -3.23 1.69
N PHE A 11 -17.36 -2.56 0.55
CA PHE A 11 -18.41 -1.91 -0.22
C PHE A 11 -17.97 -1.72 -1.67
N GLN A 12 -18.94 -1.55 -2.57
CA GLN A 12 -18.71 -1.32 -3.99
C GLN A 12 -19.22 0.07 -4.38
N LEU A 13 -18.37 0.87 -5.01
CA LEU A 13 -18.71 2.16 -5.60
C LEU A 13 -18.67 2.01 -7.12
N GLY A 14 -19.78 1.57 -7.71
CA GLY A 14 -19.87 1.27 -9.14
C GLY A 14 -18.85 0.20 -9.57
N PRO A 15 -17.92 0.49 -10.50
CA PRO A 15 -16.92 -0.49 -10.95
C PRO A 15 -15.77 -0.73 -9.95
N ILE A 16 -15.70 0.04 -8.85
CA ILE A 16 -14.59 -0.04 -7.88
C ILE A 16 -15.06 -0.79 -6.64
N ALA A 17 -14.46 -1.96 -6.39
CA ALA A 17 -14.68 -2.75 -5.18
C ALA A 17 -13.63 -2.38 -4.11
N VAL A 18 -14.06 -1.82 -2.98
CA VAL A 18 -13.19 -1.50 -1.85
C VAL A 18 -13.10 -2.71 -0.94
N ARG A 19 -11.88 -3.22 -0.73
CA ARG A 19 -11.61 -4.38 0.12
C ARG A 19 -11.37 -3.96 1.58
N TRP A 20 -11.73 -4.82 2.53
CA TRP A 20 -11.43 -4.60 3.95
C TRP A 20 -9.94 -4.35 4.22
N TYR A 21 -9.08 -5.10 3.52
CA TYR A 21 -7.63 -4.91 3.60
C TYR A 21 -7.19 -3.46 3.29
N ALA A 22 -7.77 -2.84 2.26
CA ALA A 22 -7.44 -1.47 1.90
C ALA A 22 -7.88 -0.47 2.98
N LEU A 23 -9.05 -0.70 3.61
CA LEU A 23 -9.53 0.11 4.72
C LEU A 23 -8.60 0.03 5.93
N CYS A 24 -8.16 -1.18 6.30
CA CYS A 24 -7.19 -1.36 7.38
C CYS A 24 -5.87 -0.64 7.08
N TRP A 25 -5.44 -0.63 5.82
CA TRP A 25 -4.24 0.09 5.39
C TRP A 25 -4.40 1.60 5.57
N VAL A 26 -5.51 2.18 5.10
CA VAL A 26 -5.83 3.60 5.26
C VAL A 26 -5.92 3.99 6.73
N LEU A 27 -6.60 3.19 7.55
CA LEU A 27 -6.70 3.42 8.99
C LEU A 27 -5.32 3.39 9.66
N GLY A 28 -4.47 2.42 9.29
CA GLY A 28 -3.09 2.35 9.78
C GLY A 28 -2.27 3.59 9.43
N LEU A 29 -2.38 4.10 8.20
CA LEU A 29 -1.71 5.31 7.75
C LEU A 29 -2.18 6.56 8.52
N ILE A 30 -3.49 6.70 8.71
CA ILE A 30 -4.07 7.80 9.48
C ILE A 30 -3.57 7.75 10.92
N ALA A 31 -3.57 6.57 11.55
CA ALA A 31 -3.05 6.40 12.90
C ALA A 31 -1.56 6.74 12.99
N ALA A 32 -0.74 6.27 12.03
CA ALA A 32 0.68 6.57 11.97
C ALA A 32 0.93 8.08 11.83
N TYR A 33 0.20 8.77 10.95
CA TYR A 33 0.27 10.22 10.80
C TYR A 33 0.01 10.93 12.14
N PHE A 34 -1.08 10.59 12.82
CA PHE A 34 -1.44 11.22 14.10
C PHE A 34 -0.40 10.96 15.18
N VAL A 35 0.13 9.73 15.28
CA VAL A 35 1.15 9.38 16.28
C VAL A 35 2.44 10.16 16.05
N VAL A 36 2.93 10.21 14.80
CA VAL A 36 4.18 10.93 14.49
C VAL A 36 3.96 12.44 14.63
N TYR A 37 2.82 12.97 14.18
CA TYR A 37 2.46 14.38 14.38
C TYR A 37 2.45 14.76 15.86
N TRP A 38 1.84 13.91 16.71
CA TRP A 38 1.82 14.12 18.16
C TRP A 38 3.23 14.09 18.76
N LEU A 39 4.08 13.16 18.32
CA LEU A 39 5.48 13.06 18.76
C LEU A 39 6.29 14.32 18.41
N TYR A 40 6.14 14.82 17.18
CA TYR A 40 6.82 16.03 16.72
C TYR A 40 6.44 17.26 17.54
N ARG A 41 5.14 17.41 17.85
CA ARG A 41 4.67 18.48 18.74
C ARG A 41 5.26 18.37 20.14
N ARG A 42 5.34 17.15 20.69
CA ARG A 42 5.92 16.90 22.01
C ARG A 42 7.41 17.22 22.06
N GLN A 43 8.14 16.94 20.99
CA GLN A 43 9.58 17.19 20.88
C GLN A 43 9.93 18.62 20.43
N ARG A 44 8.93 19.48 20.17
CA ARG A 44 9.11 20.85 19.65
C ARG A 44 9.92 20.92 18.36
N ILE A 45 9.81 19.87 17.53
CA ILE A 45 10.46 19.84 16.22
C ILE A 45 9.64 20.71 15.25
N PRO A 46 10.27 21.53 14.39
CA PRO A 46 9.57 22.32 13.39
C PRO A 46 8.76 21.43 12.45
N GLN A 47 7.50 21.79 12.19
CA GLN A 47 6.61 21.01 11.31
C GLN A 47 7.09 20.97 9.86
N GLU A 48 7.90 21.95 9.45
CA GLU A 48 8.51 22.00 8.12
C GLU A 48 9.35 20.75 7.79
N LYS A 49 9.89 20.07 8.80
CA LYS A 49 10.66 18.82 8.63
C LYS A 49 9.80 17.56 8.70
N PHE A 50 8.55 17.67 9.16
CA PHE A 50 7.65 16.54 9.32
C PHE A 50 7.05 16.11 7.99
N ASP A 51 6.45 17.04 7.24
CA ASP A 51 5.75 16.71 6.01
C ASP A 51 6.67 16.00 4.98
N PRO A 52 7.90 16.49 4.69
CA PRO A 52 8.78 15.83 3.74
C PRO A 52 9.14 14.41 4.17
N LEU A 53 9.52 14.22 5.45
CA LEU A 53 9.90 12.90 5.97
C LEU A 53 8.72 11.93 5.93
N PHE A 54 7.53 12.38 6.31
CA PHE A 54 6.33 11.56 6.25
C PHE A 54 6.04 11.10 4.82
N PHE A 55 6.13 12.01 3.84
CA PHE A 55 5.93 11.64 2.43
C PHE A 55 7.03 10.69 1.92
N TYR A 56 8.30 10.90 2.26
CA TYR A 56 9.37 9.98 1.90
C TYR A 56 9.12 8.57 2.45
N CYS A 57 8.81 8.45 3.74
CA CYS A 57 8.47 7.19 4.37
C CYS A 57 7.24 6.54 3.75
N PHE A 58 6.18 7.32 3.50
CA PHE A 58 4.94 6.83 2.90
C PHE A 58 5.18 6.26 1.50
N PHE A 59 5.82 7.01 0.61
CA PHE A 59 6.12 6.55 -0.74
C PHE A 59 7.14 5.41 -0.74
N GLY A 60 8.16 5.46 0.13
CA GLY A 60 9.14 4.39 0.30
C GLY A 60 8.48 3.06 0.69
N ILE A 61 7.60 3.08 1.70
CA ILE A 61 6.82 1.90 2.12
C ILE A 61 5.92 1.43 0.99
N LEU A 62 5.16 2.32 0.35
CA LEU A 62 4.18 1.95 -0.68
C LEU A 62 4.87 1.31 -1.90
N ILE A 63 5.93 1.96 -2.42
CA ILE A 63 6.70 1.48 -3.57
C ILE A 63 7.44 0.20 -3.20
N GLY A 64 8.13 0.18 -2.05
CA GLY A 64 8.86 -0.99 -1.58
C GLY A 64 7.94 -2.20 -1.36
N ALA A 65 6.78 -2.00 -0.75
CA ALA A 65 5.82 -3.08 -0.54
C ALA A 65 5.26 -3.61 -1.86
N ARG A 66 5.02 -2.73 -2.84
CA ARG A 66 4.54 -3.14 -4.16
C ARG A 66 5.61 -3.89 -4.95
N LEU A 67 6.82 -3.35 -5.04
CA LEU A 67 7.95 -4.00 -5.71
C LEU A 67 8.32 -5.32 -5.04
N GLY A 68 8.33 -5.35 -3.70
CA GLY A 68 8.54 -6.58 -2.94
C GLY A 68 7.48 -7.63 -3.23
N HIS A 69 6.21 -7.24 -3.39
CA HIS A 69 5.19 -8.18 -3.81
C HIS A 69 5.46 -8.72 -5.23
N CYS A 70 5.72 -7.81 -6.18
CA CYS A 70 5.94 -8.16 -7.57
C CYS A 70 7.14 -9.09 -7.77
N LEU A 71 8.26 -8.82 -7.09
CA LEU A 71 9.52 -9.55 -7.26
C LEU A 71 9.60 -10.84 -6.43
N LEU A 72 9.02 -10.86 -5.23
CA LEU A 72 9.14 -12.03 -4.35
C LEU A 72 8.03 -13.06 -4.56
N TYR A 73 6.83 -12.64 -4.96
CA TYR A 73 5.67 -13.53 -5.07
C TYR A 73 5.29 -13.86 -6.52
N GLU A 74 5.34 -12.89 -7.44
CA GLU A 74 4.95 -13.10 -8.85
C GLU A 74 5.99 -12.60 -9.88
N PRO A 75 7.29 -12.93 -9.74
CA PRO A 75 8.35 -12.34 -10.57
C PRO A 75 8.17 -12.62 -12.06
N ALA A 76 7.79 -13.85 -12.42
CA ALA A 76 7.66 -14.26 -13.82
C ALA A 76 6.59 -13.43 -14.58
N TYR A 77 5.51 -13.04 -13.90
CA TYR A 77 4.44 -12.25 -14.48
C TYR A 77 4.85 -10.77 -14.60
N PHE A 78 5.32 -10.19 -13.50
CA PHE A 78 5.62 -8.75 -13.49
C PHE A 78 6.85 -8.37 -14.30
N LEU A 79 7.84 -9.26 -14.45
CA LEU A 79 8.98 -9.01 -15.35
C LEU A 79 8.56 -8.95 -16.82
N ALA A 80 7.51 -9.66 -17.22
CA ALA A 80 6.93 -9.55 -18.55
C ALA A 80 6.01 -8.32 -18.70
N HIS A 81 5.43 -7.83 -17.60
CA HIS A 81 4.51 -6.69 -17.56
C HIS A 81 4.97 -5.60 -16.55
N PRO A 82 6.10 -4.92 -16.79
CA PRO A 82 6.71 -4.02 -15.81
C PRO A 82 5.83 -2.81 -15.47
N LEU A 83 4.99 -2.36 -16.41
CA LEU A 83 4.06 -1.25 -16.17
C LEU A 83 2.99 -1.57 -15.12
N GLU A 84 2.61 -2.85 -14.97
CA GLU A 84 1.62 -3.31 -13.97
C GLU A 84 2.19 -3.36 -12.55
N MET A 85 3.51 -3.24 -12.41
CA MET A 85 4.12 -3.08 -11.09
C MET A 85 3.72 -1.73 -10.48
N LEU A 86 3.70 -0.67 -11.28
CA LEU A 86 3.42 0.71 -10.84
C LEU A 86 1.95 1.08 -10.97
N LEU A 87 1.29 0.62 -12.02
CA LEU A 87 -0.10 0.95 -12.31
C LEU A 87 -1.06 -0.03 -11.60
N PRO A 88 -2.15 0.46 -10.98
CA PRO A 88 -3.16 -0.37 -10.33
C PRO A 88 -4.11 -1.06 -11.33
N ILE A 89 -3.57 -1.52 -12.45
CA ILE A 89 -4.30 -2.07 -13.60
C ILE A 89 -3.60 -3.37 -13.99
N ARG A 90 -4.38 -4.42 -14.23
CA ARG A 90 -3.87 -5.72 -14.68
C ARG A 90 -4.43 -6.06 -16.04
N GLN A 91 -3.60 -6.55 -16.95
CA GLN A 91 -4.06 -7.11 -18.21
C GLN A 91 -4.68 -8.49 -17.93
N THR A 92 -6.00 -8.58 -18.08
CA THR A 92 -6.77 -9.83 -17.96
C THR A 92 -7.19 -10.29 -19.35
N ALA A 93 -7.64 -11.54 -19.51
CA ALA A 93 -8.15 -12.07 -20.78
C ALA A 93 -9.30 -11.23 -21.39
N GLU A 94 -10.03 -10.48 -20.56
CA GLU A 94 -11.13 -9.59 -20.94
C GLU A 94 -10.68 -8.14 -21.25
N GLY A 95 -9.38 -7.84 -21.13
CA GLY A 95 -8.80 -6.50 -21.31
C GLY A 95 -8.16 -5.93 -20.03
N TRP A 96 -7.91 -4.62 -20.03
CA TRP A 96 -7.34 -3.91 -18.89
C TRP A 96 -8.39 -3.73 -17.79
N ARG A 97 -8.13 -4.32 -16.61
CA ARG A 97 -9.04 -4.22 -15.48
C ARG A 97 -8.37 -3.52 -14.31
N TYR A 98 -9.06 -2.54 -13.74
CA TYR A 98 -8.63 -1.90 -12.50
C TYR A 98 -8.81 -2.90 -11.36
N ILE A 99 -7.70 -3.36 -10.81
CA ILE A 99 -7.68 -4.29 -9.66
C ILE A 99 -7.26 -3.59 -8.36
N GLY A 100 -6.84 -2.32 -8.44
CA GLY A 100 -6.24 -1.59 -7.34
C GLY A 100 -4.82 -2.07 -7.02
N TYR A 101 -4.21 -1.51 -5.97
CA TYR A 101 -2.96 -2.02 -5.40
C TYR A 101 -3.23 -3.27 -4.56
N ALA A 102 -3.73 -4.32 -5.20
CA ALA A 102 -3.87 -5.63 -4.57
C ALA A 102 -2.48 -6.31 -4.52
N GLY A 103 -2.03 -6.69 -3.33
CA GLY A 103 -0.74 -7.33 -3.11
C GLY A 103 0.36 -6.33 -2.73
N LEU A 104 0.59 -6.21 -1.43
CA LEU A 104 1.67 -5.44 -0.82
C LEU A 104 2.43 -6.36 0.14
N ALA A 105 3.74 -6.47 -0.05
CA ALA A 105 4.60 -7.30 0.78
C ALA A 105 5.14 -6.51 1.97
N SER A 106 4.93 -7.03 3.20
CA SER A 106 5.45 -6.38 4.41
C SER A 106 6.98 -6.22 4.39
N HIS A 107 7.71 -7.24 3.94
CA HIS A 107 9.18 -7.21 3.84
C HIS A 107 9.66 -6.13 2.87
N GLY A 108 8.99 -6.01 1.72
CA GLY A 108 9.26 -4.95 0.75
C GLY A 108 8.99 -3.56 1.32
N GLY A 109 7.91 -3.41 2.11
CA GLY A 109 7.59 -2.15 2.78
C GLY A 109 8.65 -1.76 3.82
N THR A 110 9.14 -2.71 4.62
CA THR A 110 10.21 -2.46 5.59
C THR A 110 11.51 -2.06 4.90
N LEU A 111 11.93 -2.76 3.83
CA LEU A 111 13.12 -2.39 3.06
C LEU A 111 12.96 -1.01 2.41
N GLY A 112 11.78 -0.73 1.84
CA GLY A 112 11.47 0.57 1.26
C GLY A 112 11.52 1.71 2.28
N LEU A 113 11.07 1.48 3.51
CA LEU A 113 11.21 2.43 4.61
C LEU A 113 12.68 2.68 4.97
N MET A 114 13.48 1.61 5.11
CA MET A 114 14.90 1.74 5.48
C MET A 114 15.72 2.50 4.42
N ILE A 115 15.34 2.42 3.16
CA ILE A 115 15.98 3.16 2.07
C ILE A 115 15.54 4.63 2.03
N ALA A 116 14.31 4.93 2.47
CA ALA A 116 13.75 6.27 2.46
C ALA A 116 14.18 7.14 3.66
N LEU A 117 14.62 6.52 4.75
CA LEU A 117 15.20 7.16 5.94
C LEU A 117 16.63 7.62 5.69
#